data_AF-A0A443SA81-F1
#
_entry.id   AF-A0A443SA81-F1
#
_cell.length_a   1.000
_cell.length_b   1.000
_cell.length_c   1.000
_cell.angle_alpha   90.00
_cell.angle_beta   90.00
_cell.angle_gamma   90.00
#
_symmetry.space_group_name_H-M   'P 1'
#
loop_
_entity.id
_entity.type
_entity.pdbx_description
1 polymer ?
#
loop_
_entity_poly.entity_id
_entity_poly.type
_entity_poly.pdbx_seq_one_letter_code
_entity_poly.pdbx_strand_id
1 'polypeptide(L)'
;MTFYYFINCVLLTFGPLFFVYKFTPLSEYGSVWRCSIALLGYIFTQICKLLIIATVMTPALVYDYLVDVIGMYWVLVKQQKASLSQVKILGVAVGWSFGESLLTRFVDFYVNARSMQFDWKHMLTAVDANLSLIQNISICCLLWLWSRGGQKLPIAIVIAYFLALTGFGANLIAKGCLVLALSVSTLFAVN
;
A
#
# COMPACT_ATOMS: atom_id res chain seq x y z
N MET A 1 -10.64 23.14 18.16
CA MET A 1 -10.04 21.83 18.52
C MET A 1 -10.09 20.82 17.36
N THR A 2 -11.16 20.77 16.57
CA THR A 2 -11.31 19.83 15.43
C THR A 2 -10.28 20.02 14.31
N PHE A 3 -9.92 21.26 13.97
CA PHE A 3 -8.92 21.53 12.92
C PHE A 3 -7.51 21.02 13.28
N TYR A 4 -7.09 21.15 14.53
CA TYR A 4 -5.80 20.62 15.00
C TYR A 4 -5.76 19.09 14.92
N TYR A 5 -6.86 18.44 15.29
CA TYR A 5 -6.98 16.99 15.20
C TYR A 5 -6.90 16.50 13.75
N PHE A 6 -7.65 17.16 12.86
CA PHE A 6 -7.61 16.86 11.43
C PHE A 6 -6.19 17.00 10.86
N ILE A 7 -5.50 18.11 11.15
CA ILE A 7 -4.12 18.32 10.70
C ILE A 7 -3.20 17.23 11.25
N ASN A 8 -3.31 16.87 12.53
CA ASN A 8 -2.46 15.85 13.12
C ASN A 8 -2.67 14.47 12.48
N CYS A 9 -3.91 14.05 12.23
CA CYS A 9 -4.18 12.78 11.55
C CYS A 9 -3.69 12.77 10.10
N VAL A 10 -3.91 13.87 9.36
CA VAL A 10 -3.41 14.04 8.00
C VAL A 10 -1.89 14.02 7.97
N LEU A 11 -1.23 14.75 8.87
CA LEU A 11 0.23 14.80 8.95
C LEU A 11 0.82 13.44 9.36
N LEU A 12 0.18 12.71 10.26
CA LEU A 12 0.62 11.37 10.66
C LEU A 12 0.49 10.34 9.52
N THR A 13 -0.48 10.53 8.63
CA THR A 13 -0.74 9.62 7.49
C THR A 13 0.13 9.95 6.28
N PHE A 14 0.16 11.23 5.89
CA PHE A 14 0.86 11.68 4.68
C PHE A 14 2.31 12.10 4.94
N GLY A 15 2.69 12.34 6.19
CA GLY A 15 4.06 12.72 6.57
C GLY A 15 5.10 11.67 6.13
N PRO A 16 4.95 10.39 6.51
CA PRO A 16 5.88 9.35 6.08
C PRO A 16 5.93 9.17 4.55
N LEU A 17 4.78 9.27 3.86
CA LEU A 17 4.70 9.25 2.39
C LEU A 17 5.54 10.38 1.76
N PHE A 18 5.42 11.60 2.31
CA PHE A 18 6.17 12.76 1.84
C PHE A 18 7.68 12.59 2.08
N PHE A 19 8.08 12.09 3.25
CA PHE A 19 9.48 11.83 3.55
C PHE A 19 10.09 10.76 2.64
N VAL A 20 9.38 9.65 2.40
CA VAL A 20 9.83 8.61 1.46
C VAL A 20 9.97 9.21 0.07
N TYR A 21 9.02 10.02 -0.40
CA TYR A 21 9.13 10.64 -1.72
C TYR A 21 10.32 11.61 -1.84
N LYS A 22 10.60 12.40 -0.79
CA LYS A 22 11.61 13.47 -0.81
C LYS A 22 13.04 12.98 -0.58
N PHE A 23 13.23 11.97 0.26
CA PHE A 23 14.57 11.46 0.63
C PHE A 23 15.02 10.24 -0.17
N THR A 24 14.21 9.77 -1.10
CA THR A 24 14.52 8.66 -2.00
C THR A 24 14.91 9.21 -3.38
N PRO A 25 15.71 8.49 -4.20
CA PRO A 25 16.00 8.86 -5.59
C PRO A 25 14.77 9.16 -6.47
N LEU A 26 13.55 8.85 -6.02
CA LEU A 26 12.30 9.24 -6.71
C LEU A 26 12.22 10.73 -7.05
N SER A 27 12.65 11.61 -6.15
CA SER A 27 12.55 13.05 -6.36
C SER A 27 13.51 13.56 -7.44
N GLU A 28 14.63 12.88 -7.66
CA GLU A 28 15.66 13.28 -8.62
C GLU A 28 15.26 12.94 -10.06
N TYR A 29 14.53 11.84 -10.25
CA TYR A 29 14.11 11.39 -11.59
C TYR A 29 12.80 12.02 -12.08
N GLY A 30 12.30 13.07 -11.44
CA GLY A 30 11.02 13.69 -11.80
C GLY A 30 9.86 12.68 -11.78
N SER A 31 9.88 11.75 -10.83
CA SER A 31 9.04 10.55 -10.83
C SER A 31 7.56 10.79 -10.48
N VAL A 32 7.10 12.05 -10.38
CA VAL A 32 5.69 12.41 -10.09
C VAL A 32 4.76 11.71 -11.06
N TRP A 33 5.07 11.77 -12.37
CA TRP A 33 4.25 11.15 -13.41
C TRP A 33 4.08 9.64 -13.20
N ARG A 34 5.14 8.97 -12.73
CA ARG A 34 5.13 7.53 -12.47
C ARG A 34 4.27 7.19 -11.25
N CYS A 35 4.40 7.98 -10.18
CA CYS A 35 3.54 7.85 -9.01
C CYS A 35 2.07 8.12 -9.35
N SER A 36 1.78 9.10 -10.22
CA SER A 36 0.42 9.38 -10.70
C SER A 36 -0.17 8.21 -11.49
N ILE A 37 0.61 7.55 -12.36
CA ILE A 37 0.15 6.34 -13.06
C ILE A 37 -0.17 5.21 -12.05
N ALA A 38 0.63 5.05 -11.01
CA ALA A 38 0.36 4.04 -9.97
C ALA A 38 -0.90 4.36 -9.15
N LEU A 39 -1.13 5.64 -8.82
CA LEU A 39 -2.38 6.08 -8.20
C LEU A 39 -3.60 5.83 -9.10
N LEU A 40 -3.49 6.12 -10.41
CA LEU A 40 -4.58 5.82 -11.35
C LEU A 40 -4.83 4.31 -11.48
N GLY A 41 -3.76 3.51 -11.43
CA GLY A 41 -3.83 2.06 -11.36
C GLY A 41 -4.62 1.59 -10.13
N TYR A 42 -4.35 2.16 -8.96
CA TYR A 42 -5.08 1.87 -7.73
C TYR A 42 -6.57 2.22 -7.85
N ILE A 43 -6.90 3.41 -8.37
CA ILE A 43 -8.30 3.82 -8.55
C ILE A 43 -9.03 2.82 -9.46
N PHE A 44 -8.37 2.41 -10.56
CA PHE A 44 -8.93 1.44 -11.48
C PHE A 44 -9.18 0.08 -10.81
N THR A 45 -8.22 -0.45 -10.06
CA THR A 45 -8.40 -1.73 -9.37
C THR A 45 -9.47 -1.68 -8.29
N GLN A 46 -9.61 -0.55 -7.57
CA GLN A 46 -10.70 -0.41 -6.61
C GLN A 46 -12.08 -0.39 -7.27
N ILE A 47 -12.22 0.26 -8.43
CA ILE A 47 -13.48 0.20 -9.20
C ILE A 47 -13.76 -1.24 -9.63
N CYS A 48 -12.76 -1.95 -10.17
CA CYS A 48 -12.91 -3.36 -10.54
C CYS A 48 -13.33 -4.23 -9.35
N LYS A 49 -12.74 -4.01 -8.18
CA LYS A 49 -13.05 -4.75 -6.96
C LYS A 49 -14.50 -4.53 -6.52
N LEU A 50 -14.98 -3.29 -6.55
CA LEU A 50 -16.37 -2.97 -6.22
C LEU A 50 -17.36 -3.62 -7.21
N LEU A 51 -17.02 -3.69 -8.50
CA LEU A 51 -17.85 -4.38 -9.50
C LEU A 51 -17.88 -5.90 -9.30
N ILE A 52 -16.75 -6.52 -8.95
CA ILE A 52 -16.68 -7.97 -8.68
C ILE A 52 -17.50 -8.30 -7.43
N ILE A 53 -17.34 -7.52 -6.35
CA ILE A 53 -18.12 -7.72 -5.10
C ILE A 53 -19.62 -7.55 -5.38
N ALA A 54 -20.00 -6.62 -6.25
CA ALA A 54 -21.41 -6.42 -6.59
C ALA A 54 -22.01 -7.55 -7.45
N THR A 55 -21.20 -8.29 -8.22
CA THR A 55 -21.69 -9.32 -9.17
C THR A 55 -21.57 -10.73 -8.63
N VAL A 56 -20.57 -11.01 -7.80
CA VAL A 56 -20.28 -12.36 -7.29
C VAL A 56 -20.50 -12.36 -5.79
N MET A 57 -21.56 -13.05 -5.32
CA MET A 57 -21.84 -13.30 -3.91
C MET A 57 -20.81 -14.28 -3.31
N THR A 58 -19.55 -13.85 -3.19
CA THR A 58 -18.42 -14.66 -2.71
C THR A 58 -17.74 -14.01 -1.52
N PRO A 59 -17.09 -14.79 -0.63
CA PRO A 59 -16.37 -14.25 0.51
C PRO A 59 -15.22 -13.34 0.03
N ALA A 60 -15.36 -12.05 0.31
CA ALA A 60 -14.55 -10.97 -0.26
C ALA A 60 -13.05 -11.01 0.11
N LEU A 61 -12.68 -11.69 1.20
CA LEU A 61 -11.37 -11.49 1.84
C LEU A 61 -10.17 -11.95 1.00
N VAL A 62 -10.26 -13.08 0.29
CA VAL A 62 -9.12 -13.59 -0.50
C VAL A 62 -9.00 -12.84 -1.82
N TYR A 63 -10.14 -12.57 -2.47
CA TYR A 63 -10.17 -11.87 -3.76
C TYR A 63 -9.69 -10.43 -3.66
N ASP A 64 -9.96 -9.76 -2.54
CA ASP A 64 -9.52 -8.39 -2.27
C ASP A 64 -8.00 -8.23 -2.44
N TYR A 65 -7.23 -9.05 -1.72
CA TYR A 65 -5.76 -9.02 -1.78
C TYR A 65 -5.19 -9.47 -3.12
N LEU A 66 -5.80 -10.48 -3.76
CA LEU A 66 -5.31 -10.97 -5.06
C LEU A 66 -5.43 -9.92 -6.16
N VAL A 67 -6.57 -9.22 -6.22
CA VAL A 67 -6.80 -8.16 -7.21
C VAL A 67 -5.78 -7.03 -7.03
N ASP A 68 -5.45 -6.66 -5.80
CA ASP A 68 -4.47 -5.61 -5.52
C ASP A 68 -3.05 -6.01 -5.93
N VAL A 69 -2.65 -7.27 -5.69
CA VAL A 69 -1.34 -7.80 -6.12
C VAL A 69 -1.22 -7.82 -7.63
N ILE A 70 -2.26 -8.29 -8.33
CA ILE A 70 -2.31 -8.31 -9.80
C ILE A 70 -2.23 -6.89 -10.34
N GLY A 71 -2.95 -5.94 -9.72
CA GLY A 71 -2.89 -4.52 -10.04
C GLY A 71 -1.49 -3.94 -9.92
N MET A 72 -0.86 -4.12 -8.75
CA MET A 72 0.51 -3.67 -8.50
C MET A 72 1.50 -4.26 -9.50
N TYR A 73 1.40 -5.57 -9.78
CA TYR A 73 2.23 -6.23 -10.79
C TYR A 73 2.06 -5.62 -12.18
N TRP A 74 0.81 -5.38 -12.61
CA TRP A 74 0.54 -4.82 -13.93
C TRP A 74 1.09 -3.39 -14.08
N VAL A 75 0.97 -2.57 -13.03
CA VAL A 75 1.57 -1.23 -13.00
C VAL A 75 3.10 -1.32 -13.04
N LEU A 76 3.72 -2.24 -12.30
CA LEU A 76 5.17 -2.46 -12.32
C LEU A 76 5.68 -2.82 -13.72
N VAL A 77 4.99 -3.72 -14.44
CA VAL A 77 5.34 -4.12 -15.81
C VAL A 77 5.20 -2.94 -16.78
N LYS A 78 4.15 -2.11 -16.65
CA LYS A 78 4.01 -0.91 -17.49
C LYS A 78 5.11 0.12 -17.25
N GLN A 79 5.63 0.20 -16.03
CA GLN A 79 6.70 1.13 -15.62
C GLN A 79 8.12 0.60 -15.95
N GLN A 80 8.23 -0.50 -16.71
CA GLN A 80 9.50 -1.20 -16.94
C GLN A 80 10.56 -0.36 -17.67
N LYS A 81 10.16 0.66 -18.45
CA LYS A 81 11.06 1.56 -19.21
C LYS A 81 11.86 2.56 -18.35
N ALA A 82 11.68 2.61 -17.03
CA ALA A 82 12.50 3.49 -16.19
C ALA A 82 13.96 3.00 -16.04
N SER A 83 14.89 3.92 -15.78
CA SER A 83 16.33 3.65 -15.76
C SER A 83 16.84 2.87 -14.55
N LEU A 84 16.24 3.05 -13.36
CA LEU A 84 16.64 2.38 -12.11
C LEU A 84 15.52 1.51 -11.54
N SER A 85 15.87 0.31 -11.07
CA SER A 85 14.92 -0.62 -10.42
C SER A 85 14.33 -0.06 -9.13
N GLN A 86 15.14 0.61 -8.30
CA GLN A 86 14.69 1.21 -7.04
C GLN A 86 13.58 2.25 -7.28
N VAL A 87 13.74 3.09 -8.31
CA VAL A 87 12.76 4.13 -8.66
C VAL A 87 11.45 3.53 -9.15
N LYS A 88 11.50 2.38 -9.84
CA LYS A 88 10.29 1.65 -10.28
C LYS A 88 9.50 1.15 -9.08
N ILE A 89 10.18 0.41 -8.19
CA ILE A 89 9.56 -0.24 -7.03
C ILE A 89 8.94 0.81 -6.11
N LEU A 90 9.70 1.84 -5.75
CA LEU A 90 9.26 2.89 -4.85
C LEU A 90 8.22 3.80 -5.50
N GLY A 91 8.32 4.05 -6.81
CA GLY A 91 7.33 4.82 -7.57
C GLY A 91 5.94 4.20 -7.51
N VAL A 92 5.86 2.88 -7.73
CA VAL A 92 4.60 2.13 -7.64
C VAL A 92 4.10 2.04 -6.20
N ALA A 93 4.97 1.67 -5.26
CA ALA A 93 4.57 1.50 -3.86
C ALA A 93 4.06 2.81 -3.22
N VAL A 94 4.74 3.92 -3.44
CA VAL A 94 4.34 5.24 -2.91
C VAL A 94 3.04 5.70 -3.57
N GLY A 95 2.92 5.58 -4.89
CA GLY A 95 1.70 6.00 -5.61
C GLY A 95 0.47 5.17 -5.21
N TRP A 96 0.64 3.85 -5.04
CA TRP A 96 -0.41 2.95 -4.59
C TRP A 96 -0.86 3.27 -3.16
N SER A 97 0.10 3.41 -2.23
CA SER A 97 -0.18 3.72 -0.82
C SER A 97 -0.76 5.12 -0.62
N PHE A 98 -0.36 6.08 -1.46
CA PHE A 98 -0.95 7.41 -1.50
C PHE A 98 -2.40 7.35 -1.97
N GLY A 99 -2.70 6.60 -3.03
CA GLY A 99 -4.07 6.35 -3.49
C GLY A 99 -4.95 5.70 -2.42
N GLU A 100 -4.43 4.68 -1.74
CA GLU A 100 -5.10 4.00 -0.62
C GLU A 100 -5.42 4.97 0.52
N SER A 101 -4.43 5.73 0.98
CA SER A 101 -4.61 6.67 2.08
C SER A 101 -5.53 7.83 1.72
N LEU A 102 -5.46 8.31 0.47
CA LEU A 102 -6.30 9.40 -0.03
C LEU A 102 -7.77 8.97 -0.18
N LEU A 103 -8.05 7.82 -0.77
CA LEU A 103 -9.43 7.41 -0.99
C LEU A 103 -10.10 6.85 0.26
N THR A 104 -9.37 6.09 1.08
CA THR A 104 -9.94 5.40 2.23
C THR A 104 -9.95 6.29 3.48
N ARG A 105 -8.83 6.95 3.78
CA ARG A 105 -8.63 7.58 5.10
C ARG A 105 -8.88 9.09 5.09
N PHE A 106 -8.52 9.78 4.01
CA PHE A 106 -8.72 11.24 3.94
C PHE A 106 -10.20 11.63 3.98
N VAL A 107 -11.07 10.86 3.31
CA VAL A 107 -12.52 11.07 3.35
C VAL A 107 -13.05 10.88 4.77
N ASP A 108 -12.62 9.82 5.45
CA ASP A 108 -12.96 9.57 6.86
C ASP A 108 -12.50 10.72 7.76
N PHE A 109 -11.26 11.17 7.64
CA PHE A 109 -10.76 12.29 8.46
C PHE A 109 -11.52 13.59 8.17
N TYR A 110 -11.87 13.87 6.92
CA TYR A 110 -12.61 15.06 6.54
C TYR A 110 -14.04 15.07 7.10
N VAL A 111 -14.75 13.93 7.01
CA VAL A 111 -16.11 13.82 7.55
C VAL A 111 -16.09 13.90 9.08
N ASN A 112 -15.15 13.21 9.73
CA ASN A 112 -15.04 13.20 11.19
C ASN A 112 -14.44 14.49 11.77
N ALA A 113 -13.76 15.32 10.98
CA ALA A 113 -13.38 16.67 11.42
C ALA A 113 -14.58 17.57 11.71
N ARG A 114 -15.78 17.21 11.23
CA ARG A 114 -17.04 17.93 11.53
C ARG A 114 -17.71 17.46 12.82
N SER A 115 -17.39 16.29 13.35
CA SER A 115 -17.90 15.83 14.65
C SER A 115 -17.03 16.37 15.79
N MET A 116 -17.66 16.66 16.92
CA MET A 116 -17.08 17.48 18.01
C MET A 116 -16.32 16.65 19.06
N GLN A 117 -16.15 15.33 18.86
CA GLN A 117 -15.65 14.39 19.85
C GLN A 117 -14.31 13.77 19.41
N PHE A 118 -13.39 13.62 20.36
CA PHE A 118 -12.04 13.08 20.15
C PHE A 118 -12.05 11.56 20.31
N ASP A 119 -11.70 10.84 19.25
CA ASP A 119 -11.59 9.38 19.26
C ASP A 119 -10.16 8.91 18.98
N TRP A 120 -9.70 7.89 19.71
CA TRP A 120 -8.42 7.22 19.44
C TRP A 120 -8.42 6.44 18.12
N LYS A 121 -9.60 6.14 17.59
CA LYS A 121 -9.78 5.33 16.38
C LYS A 121 -9.07 5.93 15.16
N HIS A 122 -9.21 7.23 14.90
CA HIS A 122 -8.58 7.82 13.71
C HIS A 122 -7.06 7.91 13.82
N MET A 123 -6.52 8.02 15.03
CA MET A 123 -5.08 7.92 15.24
C MET A 123 -4.57 6.51 14.92
N LEU A 124 -5.29 5.48 15.35
CA LEU A 124 -4.98 4.08 15.00
C LEU A 124 -5.10 3.85 13.48
N THR A 125 -6.11 4.42 12.82
CA THR A 125 -6.26 4.38 11.35
C THR A 125 -5.10 5.04 10.61
N ALA A 126 -4.57 6.15 11.15
CA ALA A 126 -3.38 6.81 10.60
C ALA A 126 -2.11 5.97 10.79
N VAL A 127 -1.94 5.32 11.94
CA VAL A 127 -0.84 4.35 12.16
C VAL A 127 -0.97 3.15 11.22
N ASP A 128 -2.19 2.67 10.99
CA ASP A 128 -2.46 1.57 10.04
C ASP A 128 -2.06 1.93 8.60
N ALA A 129 -2.20 3.20 8.20
CA ALA A 129 -1.74 3.70 6.90
C ALA A 129 -0.22 3.59 6.73
N ASN A 130 0.52 3.84 7.81
CA ASN A 130 1.97 3.73 7.80
C ASN A 130 2.43 2.28 7.69
N LEU A 131 1.68 1.36 8.32
CA LEU A 131 1.90 -0.08 8.15
C LEU A 131 1.59 -0.55 6.72
N SER A 132 0.49 -0.07 6.11
CA SER A 132 0.18 -0.42 4.72
C SER A 132 1.20 0.14 3.73
N LEU A 133 1.78 1.31 3.98
CA LEU A 133 2.91 1.83 3.19
C LEU A 133 4.11 0.86 3.20
N ILE A 134 4.56 0.42 4.37
CA ILE A 134 5.70 -0.51 4.50
C ILE A 134 5.38 -1.86 3.83
N GLN A 135 4.15 -2.33 4.00
CA GLN A 135 3.64 -3.53 3.36
C GLN A 135 3.70 -3.42 1.83
N ASN A 136 3.17 -2.33 1.26
CA ASN A 136 3.13 -2.10 -0.19
C ASN A 136 4.54 -1.98 -0.79
N ILE A 137 5.49 -1.36 -0.09
CA ILE A 137 6.90 -1.31 -0.50
C ILE A 137 7.49 -2.72 -0.55
N SER A 138 7.24 -3.53 0.47
CA SER A 138 7.74 -4.90 0.57
C SER A 138 7.16 -5.80 -0.52
N ILE A 139 5.85 -5.73 -0.76
CA ILE A 139 5.16 -6.48 -1.82
C ILE A 139 5.70 -6.08 -3.20
N CYS A 140 5.83 -4.77 -3.48
CA CYS A 140 6.37 -4.29 -4.74
C CYS A 140 7.81 -4.79 -4.98
N CYS A 141 8.62 -4.88 -3.93
CA CYS A 141 9.98 -5.42 -4.00
C CYS A 141 9.96 -6.91 -4.39
N LEU A 142 9.15 -7.73 -3.70
CA LEU A 142 9.02 -9.16 -3.99
C LEU A 142 8.47 -9.43 -5.39
N LEU A 143 7.46 -8.68 -5.83
CA LEU A 143 6.90 -8.78 -7.18
C LEU A 143 7.93 -8.44 -8.26
N TRP A 144 8.78 -7.43 -8.01
CA TRP A 144 9.86 -7.07 -8.92
C TRP A 144 10.94 -8.16 -8.99
N LEU A 145 11.34 -8.75 -7.85
CA LEU A 145 12.29 -9.86 -7.81
C LEU A 145 11.76 -11.08 -8.59
N TRP A 146 10.48 -11.41 -8.40
CA TRP A 146 9.82 -12.48 -9.15
C TRP A 146 9.83 -12.22 -10.66
N SER A 147 9.44 -11.01 -11.09
CA SER A 147 9.39 -10.61 -12.50
C SER A 147 10.74 -10.72 -13.21
N ARG A 148 11.85 -10.46 -12.50
CA ARG A 148 13.21 -10.50 -13.06
C ARG A 148 13.86 -11.89 -12.98
N GLY A 149 13.68 -12.60 -11.87
CA GLY A 149 14.50 -13.77 -11.53
C GLY A 149 13.82 -15.13 -11.76
N GLY A 150 12.51 -15.18 -12.01
CA GLY A 150 11.76 -16.44 -12.18
C GLY A 150 11.77 -17.36 -10.94
N GLN A 151 12.40 -16.94 -9.85
CA GLN A 151 12.49 -17.71 -8.61
C GLN A 151 11.11 -17.79 -7.96
N LYS A 152 10.72 -18.99 -7.51
CA LYS A 152 9.41 -19.22 -6.87
C LYS A 152 9.34 -18.74 -5.42
N LEU A 153 10.48 -18.43 -4.81
CA LEU A 153 10.60 -18.01 -3.41
C LEU A 153 9.90 -16.66 -3.12
N PRO A 154 10.12 -15.56 -3.87
CA PRO A 154 9.43 -14.29 -3.59
C PRO A 154 7.91 -14.38 -3.69
N ILE A 155 7.37 -15.12 -4.68
CA ILE A 155 5.93 -15.29 -4.81
C ILE A 155 5.35 -16.18 -3.71
N ALA A 156 6.10 -17.20 -3.25
CA ALA A 156 5.70 -18.03 -2.12
C ALA A 156 5.61 -17.21 -0.81
N ILE A 157 6.56 -16.28 -0.58
CA ILE A 157 6.51 -15.35 0.57
C ILE A 157 5.25 -14.48 0.53
N VAL A 158 4.95 -13.91 -0.64
CA VAL A 158 3.75 -13.07 -0.82
C VAL A 158 2.47 -13.87 -0.51
N ILE A 159 2.35 -15.09 -1.04
CA ILE A 159 1.19 -15.95 -0.81
C ILE A 159 1.09 -16.34 0.67
N ALA A 160 2.20 -16.72 1.30
CA ALA A 160 2.24 -17.09 2.72
C ALA A 160 1.82 -15.90 3.61
N TYR A 161 2.25 -14.69 3.27
CA TYR A 161 1.86 -13.47 3.96
C TYR A 161 0.34 -13.21 3.89
N PHE A 162 -0.28 -13.36 2.72
CA PHE A 162 -1.73 -13.16 2.59
C PHE A 162 -2.54 -14.24 3.30
N LEU A 163 -2.08 -15.50 3.26
CA LEU A 163 -2.69 -16.57 4.05
C LEU A 163 -2.64 -16.24 5.54
N ALA A 164 -1.50 -15.76 6.04
CA ALA A 164 -1.38 -15.33 7.43
C ALA A 164 -2.31 -14.16 7.76
N LEU A 165 -2.42 -13.14 6.90
CA LEU A 165 -3.35 -12.03 7.09
C LEU A 165 -4.81 -12.50 7.20
N THR A 166 -5.23 -13.43 6.35
CA THR A 166 -6.59 -13.98 6.40
C THR A 166 -6.84 -14.80 7.67
N GLY A 167 -5.81 -15.47 8.22
CA GLY A 167 -5.93 -16.31 9.41
C GLY A 167 -5.91 -15.55 10.73
N PHE A 168 -5.08 -14.51 10.87
CA PHE A 168 -4.93 -13.76 12.13
C PHE A 168 -5.96 -12.64 12.34
N GLY A 169 -6.75 -12.32 11.30
CA GLY A 169 -7.79 -11.28 11.36
C GLY A 169 -7.24 -9.84 11.38
N ALA A 170 -8.13 -8.85 11.34
CA ALA A 170 -7.83 -7.43 11.16
C ALA A 170 -7.32 -6.72 12.44
N ASN A 171 -6.48 -7.38 13.24
CA ASN A 171 -5.88 -6.76 14.42
C ASN A 171 -4.63 -5.95 14.03
N LEU A 172 -4.57 -4.68 14.45
CA LEU A 172 -3.47 -3.77 14.11
C LEU A 172 -2.09 -4.33 14.55
N ILE A 173 -2.02 -4.92 15.75
CA ILE A 173 -0.79 -5.49 16.30
C ILE A 173 -0.34 -6.72 15.48
N ALA A 174 -1.28 -7.59 15.10
CA ALA A 174 -1.00 -8.76 14.29
C ALA A 174 -0.52 -8.34 12.89
N LYS A 175 -1.20 -7.38 12.26
CA LYS A 175 -0.75 -6.79 10.99
C LYS A 175 0.65 -6.20 11.11
N GLY A 176 0.95 -5.45 12.17
CA GLY A 176 2.28 -4.91 12.43
C GLY A 176 3.36 -5.99 12.51
N CYS A 177 3.12 -7.06 13.27
CA CYS A 177 4.05 -8.20 13.37
C CYS A 177 4.26 -8.89 12.02
N LEU A 178 3.18 -9.14 11.27
CA LEU A 178 3.24 -9.74 9.95
C LEU A 178 4.00 -8.85 8.95
N VAL A 179 3.82 -7.53 8.99
CA VAL A 179 4.54 -6.58 8.12
C VAL A 179 6.04 -6.58 8.45
N LEU A 180 6.41 -6.65 9.73
CA LEU A 180 7.81 -6.80 10.12
C LEU A 180 8.39 -8.12 9.61
N ALA A 181 7.69 -9.24 9.79
CA ALA A 181 8.11 -10.53 9.25
C ALA A 181 8.27 -10.48 7.71
N LEU A 182 7.32 -9.84 7.01
CA LEU A 182 7.40 -9.63 5.56
C LEU A 182 8.66 -8.83 5.20
N SER A 183 8.93 -7.71 5.87
CA SER A 183 10.12 -6.89 5.61
C SER A 183 11.44 -7.63 5.86
N VAL A 184 11.50 -8.52 6.85
CA VAL A 184 12.68 -9.37 7.08
C VAL A 184 12.81 -10.42 5.98
N SER A 185 11.69 -11.02 5.57
CA SER A 185 11.69 -12.01 4.48
C SER A 185 12.09 -11.43 3.11
N THR A 186 11.80 -10.14 2.85
CA THR A 186 12.26 -9.49 1.61
C THR A 186 13.77 -9.34 1.59
N LEU A 187 14.42 -9.05 2.73
CA LEU A 187 15.88 -9.00 2.84
C LEU A 187 16.52 -10.34 2.50
N PHE A 188 15.93 -11.45 2.97
CA PHE A 188 16.39 -12.79 2.63
C PHE A 188 16.18 -13.14 1.14
N ALA A 189 15.13 -12.63 0.50
CA ALA A 189 14.86 -12.87 -0.91
C ALA A 189 15.74 -12.04 -1.87
N VAL A 190 16.38 -10.97 -1.36
CA VAL A 190 17.28 -10.11 -2.14
C VAL A 190 18.71 -10.68 -2.20
N ASN A 191 19.14 -11.38 -1.14
CA ASN A 191 20.46 -12.02 -1.03
C ASN A 191 20.53 -13.36 -1.78
#